data_AF-A0A7S2M725-F1
#
_entry.id   AF-A0A7S2M725-F1
#
_cell.length_a   1.000
_cell.length_b   1.000
_cell.length_c   1.000
_cell.angle_alpha   90.00
_cell.angle_beta   90.00
_cell.angle_gamma   90.00
#
_symmetry.space_group_name_H-M   'P 1'
#
loop_
_entity.id
_entity.type
_entity.pdbx_description
1 polymer ?
#
loop_
_entity_poly.entity_id
_entity_poly.type
_entity_poly.pdbx_seq_one_letter_code
_entity_poly.pdbx_strand_id
1 'polypeptide(L)'
;GLCWMISSYCVIWYFCPGMYEANTEMNSEYTVPSAIFLLNGCAMLIYQTLDNMDGKQARKTGSSSPLGLLFDHGCDALNSIFGSANWIAAMGVLPGSVNVLLGEASGSANVQNKSYLSELLGGDAMLATFIILSPMTAFFVSTWEQYFTGKLILPVFNGASEGLVMGASLSFISYVYGPMIWQQTTWTDGAIAFLGDNGIMAFSAMEGRVRNLDIVVLSSIIALIQELLGKVPFVIRSYGKEAMRTLIPHIVFIISTIVIITTDSTIFLRIPRTMCHLISGLFVEQTTQIMLDHMVEEKFSAIRWVMLPQVALAAAMAAGVAVPNEYVDVFFMAYTAVLWVYLALKLKTHVNEICDVLGIWCFDIVSPRPKSKRD
;
A
#
# COMPACT_ATOMS: atom_id res chain seq x y z
N GLY A 1 16.66 4.34 5.34
CA GLY A 1 15.87 3.92 4.16
C GLY A 1 14.90 5.01 3.72
N LEU A 2 13.94 5.36 4.58
CA LEU A 2 12.75 6.15 4.24
C LEU A 2 13.01 7.45 3.44
N CYS A 3 14.08 8.20 3.72
CA CYS A 3 14.40 9.42 2.96
C CYS A 3 14.60 9.18 1.45
N TRP A 4 15.12 8.02 1.05
CA TRP A 4 15.24 7.65 -0.37
C TRP A 4 13.88 7.44 -1.01
N MET A 5 12.95 6.82 -0.29
CA MET A 5 11.58 6.59 -0.73
C MET A 5 10.79 7.90 -0.84
N ILE A 6 10.95 8.80 0.13
CA ILE A 6 10.41 10.17 0.07
C ILE A 6 10.97 10.91 -1.15
N SER A 7 12.29 10.86 -1.38
CA SER A 7 12.93 11.53 -2.51
C SER A 7 12.43 10.99 -3.85
N SER A 8 12.34 9.67 -3.99
CA SER A 8 11.77 9.02 -5.17
C SER A 8 10.32 9.44 -5.41
N TYR A 9 9.52 9.48 -4.35
CA TYR A 9 8.13 9.90 -4.42
C TYR A 9 7.98 11.38 -4.83
N CYS A 10 8.83 12.29 -4.31
CA CYS A 10 8.84 13.69 -4.72
C CYS A 10 9.20 13.87 -6.21
N VAL A 11 10.14 13.08 -6.73
CA VAL A 11 10.49 13.08 -8.15
C VAL A 11 9.30 12.59 -8.99
N ILE A 12 8.63 11.52 -8.57
CA ILE A 12 7.42 11.03 -9.23
C ILE A 12 6.27 12.04 -9.14
N TRP A 13 6.13 12.76 -8.02
CA TRP A 13 5.14 13.83 -7.91
C TRP A 13 5.40 14.92 -8.95
N TYR A 14 6.65 15.35 -9.10
CA TYR A 14 7.02 16.40 -10.03
C TYR A 14 6.76 16.01 -11.50
N PHE A 15 7.16 14.80 -11.91
CA PHE A 15 7.03 14.36 -13.30
C PHE A 15 5.68 13.71 -13.64
N CYS A 16 4.93 13.23 -12.64
CA CYS A 16 3.69 12.49 -12.82
C CYS A 16 2.67 12.92 -11.75
N PRO A 17 2.27 14.22 -11.71
CA PRO A 17 1.44 14.75 -10.63
C PRO A 17 0.08 14.04 -10.52
N GLY A 18 -0.55 13.72 -11.65
CA GLY A 18 -1.81 12.99 -11.76
C GLY A 18 -1.69 11.47 -11.62
N MET A 19 -0.48 10.90 -11.57
CA MET A 19 -0.20 9.45 -11.59
C MET A 19 -0.60 8.71 -12.87
N TYR A 20 -1.21 9.39 -13.84
CA TYR A 20 -1.62 8.82 -15.13
C TYR A 20 -0.72 9.25 -16.28
N GLU A 21 0.19 10.21 -16.09
CA GLU A 21 1.09 10.72 -17.14
C GLU A 21 2.08 9.65 -17.63
N ALA A 22 2.36 8.65 -16.81
CA ALA A 22 3.16 7.50 -17.20
C ALA A 22 2.44 6.57 -18.19
N ASN A 23 1.11 6.67 -18.30
CA ASN A 23 0.30 5.98 -19.29
C ASN A 23 0.32 6.78 -20.61
N THR A 24 1.23 6.40 -21.51
CA THR A 24 1.58 7.17 -22.73
C THR A 24 0.69 6.87 -23.94
N GLU A 25 -0.36 6.05 -23.81
CA GLU A 25 -1.31 5.80 -24.91
C GLU A 25 -2.10 7.04 -25.33
N MET A 26 -2.05 8.13 -24.56
CA MET A 26 -2.90 9.32 -24.80
C MET A 26 -2.17 10.66 -24.85
N ASN A 27 -0.85 10.73 -24.66
CA ASN A 27 -0.13 12.00 -24.78
C ASN A 27 1.25 11.84 -25.43
N SER A 28 1.36 12.24 -26.70
CA SER A 28 2.62 12.23 -27.45
C SER A 28 3.54 13.43 -27.18
N GLU A 29 3.04 14.45 -26.48
CA GLU A 29 3.78 15.71 -26.25
C GLU A 29 4.59 15.69 -24.95
N TYR A 30 4.23 14.82 -23.99
CA TYR A 30 4.92 14.71 -22.72
C TYR A 30 5.29 13.26 -22.42
N THR A 31 6.59 13.00 -22.24
CA THR A 31 7.10 11.68 -21.86
C THR A 31 7.72 11.75 -20.47
N VAL A 32 7.19 10.93 -19.57
CA VAL A 32 7.76 10.75 -18.23
C VAL A 32 9.17 10.14 -18.35
N PRO A 33 10.23 10.78 -17.79
CA PRO A 33 11.59 10.26 -17.93
C PRO A 33 11.73 8.87 -17.29
N SER A 34 12.20 7.87 -18.04
CA SER A 34 12.30 6.49 -17.54
C SER A 34 13.20 6.37 -16.30
N ALA A 35 14.21 7.25 -16.16
CA ALA A 35 15.12 7.29 -15.02
C ALA A 35 14.41 7.43 -13.66
N ILE A 36 13.18 7.96 -13.61
CA ILE A 36 12.43 8.01 -12.35
C ILE A 36 12.04 6.61 -11.85
N PHE A 37 11.81 5.66 -12.77
CA PHE A 37 11.49 4.27 -12.41
C PHE A 37 12.74 3.51 -11.95
N LEU A 38 13.91 3.84 -12.52
CA LEU A 38 15.20 3.37 -12.01
C LEU A 38 15.42 3.86 -10.57
N LEU A 39 15.18 5.16 -10.33
CA LEU A 39 15.26 5.75 -9.00
C LEU A 39 14.30 5.04 -8.02
N ASN A 40 13.07 4.74 -8.43
CA ASN A 40 12.12 4.02 -7.59
C ASN A 40 12.63 2.62 -7.21
N GLY A 41 13.10 1.84 -8.19
CA GLY A 41 13.64 0.50 -7.93
C GLY A 41 14.86 0.54 -6.99
N CYS A 42 15.79 1.47 -7.23
CA CYS A 42 16.95 1.66 -6.37
C CYS A 42 16.57 2.13 -4.96
N ALA A 43 15.66 3.10 -4.85
CA ALA A 43 15.18 3.62 -3.57
C ALA A 43 14.51 2.51 -2.74
N MET A 44 13.74 1.62 -3.37
CA MET A 44 13.10 0.49 -2.72
C MET A 44 14.11 -0.52 -2.18
N LEU A 45 15.13 -0.90 -2.96
CA LEU A 45 16.19 -1.81 -2.49
C LEU A 45 17.06 -1.18 -1.39
N ILE A 46 17.37 0.11 -1.51
CA ILE A 46 18.10 0.85 -0.48
C ILE A 46 17.25 0.92 0.80
N TYR A 47 15.93 1.18 0.67
CA TYR A 47 15.00 1.15 1.78
C TYR A 47 15.07 -0.20 2.49
N GLN A 48 14.76 -1.28 1.77
CA GLN A 48 14.74 -2.64 2.30
C GLN A 48 16.05 -3.01 2.98
N THR A 49 17.19 -2.65 2.39
CA THR A 49 18.50 -2.98 2.94
C THR A 49 18.77 -2.23 4.24
N LEU A 50 18.53 -0.91 4.25
CA LEU A 50 18.81 -0.06 5.41
C LEU A 50 17.84 -0.31 6.57
N ASP A 51 16.59 -0.64 6.23
CA ASP A 51 15.55 -1.05 7.17
C ASP A 51 16.01 -2.30 7.93
N ASN A 52 16.28 -3.41 7.23
CA ASN A 52 16.79 -4.65 7.84
C ASN A 52 18.13 -4.52 8.61
N MET A 53 18.90 -3.45 8.40
CA MET A 53 20.16 -3.20 9.09
C MET A 53 19.95 -2.68 10.52
N ASP A 54 18.86 -1.97 10.81
CA ASP A 54 18.69 -1.30 12.09
C ASP A 54 18.52 -2.30 13.25
N GLY A 55 17.71 -3.34 13.08
CA GLY A 55 17.48 -4.39 14.06
C GLY A 55 18.69 -5.29 14.21
N LYS A 56 19.44 -5.54 13.12
CA LYS A 56 20.73 -6.25 13.19
C LYS A 56 21.73 -5.47 14.01
N GLN A 57 21.83 -4.16 13.79
CA GLN A 57 22.72 -3.29 14.54
C GLN A 57 22.28 -3.21 16.01
N ALA A 58 21.00 -2.98 16.29
CA ALA A 58 20.46 -2.90 17.65
C ALA A 58 20.72 -4.17 18.47
N ARG A 59 20.57 -5.36 17.86
CA ARG A 59 20.93 -6.64 18.51
C ARG A 59 22.43 -6.77 18.75
N LYS A 60 23.26 -6.36 17.79
CA LYS A 60 24.73 -6.40 17.92
C LYS A 60 25.24 -5.48 19.02
N THR A 61 24.63 -4.32 19.20
CA THR A 61 25.02 -3.32 20.21
C THR A 61 24.28 -3.47 21.54
N GLY A 62 23.30 -4.37 21.63
CA GLY A 62 22.45 -4.52 22.82
C GLY A 62 21.54 -3.32 23.09
N SER A 63 21.21 -2.54 22.05
CA SER A 63 20.44 -1.29 22.16
C SER A 63 19.01 -1.40 21.64
N SER A 64 18.44 -2.61 21.64
CA SER A 64 17.03 -2.82 21.32
C SER A 64 16.13 -2.08 22.32
N SER A 65 15.12 -1.37 21.83
CA SER A 65 14.18 -0.63 22.68
C SER A 65 12.76 -0.64 22.10
N PRO A 66 11.72 -0.43 22.93
CA PRO A 66 10.35 -0.23 22.44
C PRO A 66 10.27 0.92 21.44
N LEU A 67 10.95 2.04 21.72
CA LEU A 67 11.00 3.18 20.82
C LEU A 67 11.51 2.80 19.42
N GLY A 68 12.59 2.01 19.37
CA GLY A 68 13.14 1.51 18.10
C GLY A 68 12.12 0.65 17.34
N LEU A 69 11.41 -0.24 18.03
CA LEU A 69 10.38 -1.08 17.43
C LEU A 69 9.20 -0.27 16.86
N LEU A 70 8.76 0.77 17.57
CA LEU A 70 7.72 1.69 17.08
C LEU A 70 8.16 2.46 15.83
N PHE A 71 9.41 2.93 15.82
CA PHE A 71 9.97 3.65 14.68
C PHE A 71 10.10 2.78 13.44
N ASP A 72 10.59 1.55 13.60
CA ASP A 72 10.73 0.54 12.55
C ASP A 72 9.37 0.31 11.85
N HIS A 73 8.36 -0.12 12.61
CA HIS A 73 7.02 -0.38 12.07
C HIS A 73 6.32 0.89 11.55
N GLY A 74 6.58 2.03 12.18
CA GLY A 74 6.07 3.32 11.73
C GLY A 74 6.66 3.74 10.39
N CYS A 75 7.97 3.53 10.18
CA CYS A 75 8.65 3.81 8.92
C CYS A 75 8.14 2.88 7.82
N ASP A 76 7.98 1.59 8.11
CA ASP A 76 7.39 0.62 7.16
C ASP A 76 5.97 0.97 6.77
N ALA A 77 5.15 1.36 7.75
CA ALA A 77 3.80 1.80 7.47
C ALA A 77 3.79 3.07 6.60
N LEU A 78 4.68 4.04 6.83
CA LEU A 78 4.81 5.23 5.99
C LEU A 78 5.32 4.90 4.58
N ASN A 79 6.24 3.95 4.47
CA ASN A 79 6.79 3.53 3.19
C ASN A 79 5.73 2.99 2.23
N SER A 80 4.64 2.42 2.76
CA SER A 80 3.51 1.94 1.96
C SER A 80 2.91 3.02 1.03
N ILE A 81 2.91 4.30 1.43
CA ILE A 81 2.45 5.43 0.60
C ILE A 81 3.34 5.58 -0.62
N PHE A 82 4.64 5.69 -0.35
CA PHE A 82 5.64 6.02 -1.35
C PHE A 82 5.78 4.85 -2.33
N GLY A 83 5.82 3.62 -1.83
CA GLY A 83 5.83 2.41 -2.64
C GLY A 83 4.59 2.31 -3.55
N SER A 84 3.39 2.37 -2.96
CA SER A 84 2.15 2.18 -3.73
C SER A 84 1.98 3.24 -4.82
N ALA A 85 2.20 4.52 -4.48
CA ALA A 85 2.05 5.59 -5.45
C ALA A 85 3.10 5.53 -6.57
N ASN A 86 4.33 5.11 -6.24
CA ASN A 86 5.35 4.93 -7.26
C ASN A 86 5.05 3.72 -8.17
N TRP A 87 4.48 2.64 -7.63
CA TRP A 87 4.07 1.46 -8.43
C TRP A 87 2.88 1.73 -9.32
N ILE A 88 1.90 2.53 -8.87
CA ILE A 88 0.78 2.99 -9.72
C ILE A 88 1.31 3.71 -10.96
N ALA A 89 2.26 4.64 -10.77
CA ALA A 89 2.90 5.34 -11.88
C ALA A 89 3.77 4.41 -12.73
N ALA A 90 4.61 3.56 -12.11
CA ALA A 90 5.48 2.63 -12.81
C ALA A 90 4.71 1.66 -13.70
N MET A 91 3.50 1.25 -13.30
CA MET A 91 2.67 0.33 -14.07
C MET A 91 1.62 1.01 -14.95
N GLY A 92 1.54 2.34 -14.94
CA GLY A 92 0.53 3.09 -15.69
C GLY A 92 -0.90 2.63 -15.38
N VAL A 93 -1.17 2.27 -14.12
CA VAL A 93 -2.43 1.63 -13.70
C VAL A 93 -3.63 2.54 -13.94
N LEU A 94 -3.46 3.84 -13.68
CA LEU A 94 -4.52 4.81 -13.92
C LEU A 94 -4.54 5.22 -15.40
N PRO A 95 -5.68 5.11 -16.08
CA PRO A 95 -5.83 5.60 -17.44
C PRO A 95 -5.81 7.13 -17.46
N GLY A 96 -5.31 7.73 -18.54
CA GLY A 96 -5.26 9.19 -18.67
C GLY A 96 -6.62 9.88 -18.93
N SER A 97 -7.73 9.13 -19.03
CA SER A 97 -9.05 9.68 -19.29
C SER A 97 -10.15 8.87 -18.63
N VAL A 98 -11.20 9.57 -18.18
CA VAL A 98 -12.37 8.97 -17.55
C VAL A 98 -13.08 8.02 -18.51
N ASN A 99 -13.17 8.37 -19.80
CA ASN A 99 -13.81 7.52 -20.81
C ASN A 99 -13.08 6.19 -21.01
N VAL A 100 -11.76 6.14 -20.84
CA VAL A 100 -11.00 4.88 -20.84
C VAL A 100 -11.26 4.10 -19.55
N LEU A 101 -11.33 4.77 -18.40
CA LEU A 101 -11.63 4.10 -17.12
C LEU A 101 -13.04 3.48 -17.07
N LEU A 102 -14.01 4.12 -17.72
CA LEU A 102 -15.39 3.65 -17.80
C LEU A 102 -15.63 2.64 -18.94
N GLY A 103 -14.60 2.33 -19.74
CA GLY A 103 -14.75 1.45 -20.91
C GLY A 103 -15.48 2.06 -22.10
N GLU A 104 -15.74 3.37 -22.08
CA GLU A 104 -16.55 4.10 -23.06
C GLU A 104 -15.74 4.62 -24.27
N ALA A 105 -14.41 4.69 -24.15
CA ALA A 105 -13.52 5.05 -25.25
C ALA A 105 -13.40 3.91 -26.29
N SER A 106 -14.36 3.87 -27.21
CA SER A 106 -14.39 2.99 -28.37
C SER A 106 -13.53 3.57 -29.50
N GLY A 107 -12.20 3.34 -29.47
CA GLY A 107 -11.37 3.85 -30.57
C GLY A 107 -9.87 3.56 -30.58
N SER A 108 -9.25 3.05 -29.51
CA SER A 108 -7.82 2.73 -29.53
C SER A 108 -7.54 1.28 -29.15
N ALA A 109 -6.34 0.81 -29.51
CA ALA A 109 -5.76 -0.48 -29.14
C ALA A 109 -5.55 -0.68 -27.62
N ASN A 110 -6.26 0.09 -26.79
CA ASN A 110 -6.16 0.06 -25.35
C ASN A 110 -6.79 -1.23 -24.81
N VAL A 111 -5.94 -2.12 -24.31
CA VAL A 111 -6.32 -3.43 -23.75
C VAL A 111 -7.06 -3.31 -22.41
N GLN A 112 -7.02 -2.15 -21.73
CA GLN A 112 -7.65 -1.96 -20.42
C GLN A 112 -9.16 -2.27 -20.47
N ASN A 113 -9.83 -1.90 -21.56
CA ASN A 113 -11.28 -2.17 -21.78
C ASN A 113 -11.61 -3.64 -22.07
N LYS A 114 -10.62 -4.48 -22.34
CA LYS A 114 -10.78 -5.89 -22.74
C LYS A 114 -10.22 -6.88 -21.72
N SER A 115 -9.53 -6.37 -20.69
CA SER A 115 -8.90 -7.18 -19.65
C SER A 115 -9.95 -7.99 -18.88
N TYR A 116 -9.74 -9.30 -18.79
CA TYR A 116 -10.60 -10.18 -18.00
C TYR A 116 -10.59 -9.83 -16.52
N LEU A 117 -9.42 -9.53 -15.97
CA LEU A 117 -9.31 -9.24 -14.54
C LEU A 117 -9.93 -7.89 -14.20
N SER A 118 -9.74 -6.90 -15.06
CA SER A 118 -10.39 -5.59 -14.92
C SER A 118 -11.91 -5.74 -14.94
N GLU A 119 -12.46 -6.48 -15.91
CA GLU A 119 -13.90 -6.78 -16.00
C GLU A 119 -14.41 -7.51 -14.74
N LEU A 120 -13.67 -8.52 -14.27
CA LEU A 120 -14.05 -9.32 -13.09
C LEU A 120 -14.06 -8.51 -11.78
N LEU A 121 -13.08 -7.61 -11.61
CA LEU A 121 -12.89 -6.88 -10.35
C LEU A 121 -13.56 -5.51 -10.33
N GLY A 122 -14.18 -5.06 -11.44
CA GLY A 122 -14.91 -3.79 -11.51
C GLY A 122 -14.07 -2.60 -11.98
N GLY A 123 -13.04 -2.84 -12.80
CA GLY A 123 -12.24 -1.83 -13.49
C GLY A 123 -10.83 -1.62 -12.93
N ASP A 124 -10.03 -0.81 -13.63
CA ASP A 124 -8.62 -0.55 -13.27
C ASP A 124 -8.48 0.23 -11.94
N ALA A 125 -9.49 1.00 -11.53
CA ALA A 125 -9.53 1.62 -10.21
C ALA A 125 -9.54 0.57 -9.08
N MET A 126 -10.22 -0.56 -9.29
CA MET A 126 -10.20 -1.68 -8.35
C MET A 126 -8.85 -2.39 -8.36
N LEU A 127 -8.22 -2.56 -9.52
CA LEU A 127 -6.86 -3.10 -9.60
C LEU A 127 -5.84 -2.24 -8.85
N ALA A 128 -5.91 -0.91 -9.02
CA ALA A 128 -5.10 0.04 -8.25
C ALA A 128 -5.34 -0.14 -6.73
N THR A 129 -6.60 -0.32 -6.34
CA THR A 129 -6.98 -0.56 -4.94
C THR A 129 -6.35 -1.85 -4.40
N PHE A 130 -6.35 -2.95 -5.17
CA PHE A 130 -5.68 -4.19 -4.76
C PHE A 130 -4.16 -4.06 -4.68
N ILE A 131 -3.54 -3.28 -5.57
CA ILE A 131 -2.09 -3.01 -5.53
C ILE A 131 -1.71 -2.25 -4.25
N ILE A 132 -2.58 -1.36 -3.76
CA ILE A 132 -2.38 -0.62 -2.50
C ILE A 132 -2.69 -1.52 -1.28
N LEU A 133 -3.90 -2.09 -1.23
CA LEU A 133 -4.42 -2.75 -0.02
C LEU A 133 -3.80 -4.12 0.25
N SER A 134 -3.38 -4.87 -0.78
CA SER A 134 -2.81 -6.21 -0.59
C SER A 134 -1.52 -6.20 0.24
N PRO A 135 -0.46 -5.44 -0.13
CA PRO A 135 0.76 -5.37 0.67
C PRO A 135 0.52 -4.76 2.06
N MET A 136 -0.34 -3.73 2.17
CA MET A 136 -0.71 -3.15 3.47
C MET A 136 -1.38 -4.18 4.38
N THR A 137 -2.27 -5.01 3.85
CA THR A 137 -2.95 -6.04 4.64
C THR A 137 -2.01 -7.16 5.04
N ALA A 138 -1.12 -7.61 4.15
CA ALA A 138 -0.10 -8.60 4.49
C ALA A 138 0.81 -8.10 5.63
N PHE A 139 1.21 -6.83 5.57
CA PHE A 139 2.00 -6.20 6.62
C PHE A 139 1.21 -6.03 7.93
N PHE A 140 -0.04 -5.56 7.87
CA PHE A 140 -0.88 -5.41 9.06
C PHE A 140 -1.08 -6.75 9.76
N VAL A 141 -1.34 -7.83 9.02
CA VAL A 141 -1.55 -9.18 9.59
C VAL A 141 -0.26 -9.72 10.22
N SER A 142 0.90 -9.42 9.65
CA SER A 142 2.20 -9.75 10.25
C SER A 142 2.44 -8.99 11.56
N THR A 143 2.13 -7.70 11.56
CA THR A 143 2.19 -6.82 12.76
C THR A 143 1.19 -7.29 13.83
N TRP A 144 0.00 -7.68 13.40
CA TRP A 144 -1.07 -8.20 14.24
C TRP A 144 -0.69 -9.53 14.89
N GLU A 145 -0.04 -10.44 14.16
CA GLU A 145 0.53 -11.66 14.74
C GLU A 145 1.61 -11.31 15.79
N GLN A 146 2.47 -10.33 15.50
CA GLN A 146 3.47 -9.88 16.47
C GLN A 146 2.84 -9.32 17.75
N TYR A 147 1.74 -8.58 17.66
CA TYR A 147 1.02 -8.08 18.84
C TYR A 147 0.67 -9.22 19.83
N PHE A 148 0.29 -10.40 19.34
CA PHE A 148 0.00 -11.56 20.19
C PHE A 148 1.22 -12.40 20.58
N THR A 149 2.16 -12.58 19.65
CA THR A 149 3.31 -13.49 19.82
C THR A 149 4.52 -12.83 20.47
N GLY A 150 4.58 -11.50 20.47
CA GLY A 150 5.73 -10.70 20.90
C GLY A 150 6.94 -10.77 19.98
N LYS A 151 6.81 -11.41 18.81
CA LYS A 151 7.90 -11.57 17.83
C LYS A 151 7.35 -11.47 16.41
N LEU A 152 8.06 -10.78 15.54
CA LEU A 152 7.75 -10.79 14.12
C LEU A 152 8.21 -12.12 13.51
N ILE A 153 7.28 -13.02 13.21
CA ILE A 153 7.58 -14.34 12.64
C ILE A 153 7.50 -14.22 11.11
N LEU A 154 8.66 -14.10 10.48
CA LEU A 154 8.79 -14.09 9.02
C LEU A 154 9.38 -15.42 8.54
N PRO A 155 8.62 -16.23 7.79
CA PRO A 155 9.19 -17.37 7.07
C PRO A 155 10.19 -16.91 6.00
N VAL A 156 11.00 -17.85 5.50
CA VAL A 156 12.02 -17.58 4.47
C VAL A 156 11.42 -16.86 3.27
N PHE A 157 10.22 -17.26 2.86
CA PHE A 157 9.38 -16.53 1.93
C PHE A 157 8.21 -15.92 2.69
N ASN A 158 8.09 -14.59 2.69
CA ASN A 158 7.06 -13.85 3.42
C ASN A 158 6.47 -12.72 2.56
N GLY A 159 5.22 -12.32 2.81
CA GLY A 159 4.61 -11.24 2.02
C GLY A 159 5.36 -9.89 2.09
N ALA A 160 6.09 -9.64 3.18
CA ALA A 160 6.74 -8.35 3.44
C ALA A 160 8.05 -8.16 2.65
N SER A 161 8.99 -9.10 2.75
CA SER A 161 10.33 -8.99 2.14
C SER A 161 10.27 -9.15 0.62
N GLU A 162 9.59 -10.20 0.16
CA GLU A 162 9.38 -10.50 -1.25
C GLU A 162 8.57 -9.40 -1.93
N GLY A 163 7.60 -8.79 -1.22
CA GLY A 163 6.81 -7.66 -1.72
C GLY A 163 7.66 -6.45 -2.10
N LEU A 164 8.68 -6.11 -1.29
CA LEU A 164 9.60 -5.00 -1.58
C LEU A 164 10.51 -5.33 -2.78
N VAL A 165 11.03 -6.56 -2.86
CA VAL A 165 11.86 -7.01 -4.01
C VAL A 165 11.04 -7.04 -5.29
N MET A 166 9.81 -7.55 -5.22
CA MET A 166 8.86 -7.53 -6.33
C MET A 166 8.63 -6.09 -6.77
N GLY A 167 8.30 -5.19 -5.85
CA GLY A 167 8.12 -3.77 -6.14
C GLY A 167 9.31 -3.07 -6.80
N ALA A 168 10.52 -3.38 -6.36
CA ALA A 168 11.73 -2.89 -7.02
C ALA A 168 11.86 -3.45 -8.44
N SER A 169 11.59 -4.74 -8.62
CA SER A 169 11.63 -5.43 -9.91
C SER A 169 10.61 -4.85 -10.90
N LEU A 170 9.38 -4.57 -10.45
CA LEU A 170 8.35 -3.91 -11.26
C LEU A 170 8.86 -2.56 -11.79
N SER A 171 9.54 -1.80 -10.94
CA SER A 171 10.09 -0.49 -11.30
C SER A 171 11.25 -0.59 -12.29
N PHE A 172 12.13 -1.59 -12.15
CA PHE A 172 13.19 -1.83 -13.12
C PHE A 172 12.66 -2.30 -14.47
N ILE A 173 11.61 -3.12 -14.49
CA ILE A 173 10.94 -3.53 -15.73
C ILE A 173 10.36 -2.29 -16.44
N SER A 174 9.69 -1.40 -15.70
CA SER A 174 9.20 -0.12 -16.25
C SER A 174 10.32 0.81 -16.73
N TYR A 175 11.48 0.77 -16.10
CA TYR A 175 12.65 1.52 -16.56
C TYR A 175 13.16 1.02 -17.92
N VAL A 176 13.27 -0.30 -18.09
CA VAL A 176 13.84 -0.93 -19.30
C VAL A 176 12.85 -0.90 -20.46
N TYR A 177 11.59 -1.26 -20.22
CA TYR A 177 10.58 -1.46 -21.27
C TYR A 177 9.53 -0.35 -21.34
N GLY A 178 9.56 0.60 -20.42
CA GLY A 178 8.53 1.62 -20.25
C GLY A 178 7.30 1.11 -19.49
N PRO A 179 6.48 2.00 -18.90
CA PRO A 179 5.26 1.62 -18.16
C PRO A 179 4.22 0.87 -18.98
N MET A 180 4.19 1.09 -20.30
CA MET A 180 3.17 0.47 -21.16
C MET A 180 3.34 -1.03 -21.32
N ILE A 181 4.49 -1.61 -20.96
CA ILE A 181 4.67 -3.07 -20.92
C ILE A 181 3.62 -3.75 -20.04
N TRP A 182 3.14 -3.07 -18.99
CA TRP A 182 2.16 -3.60 -18.06
C TRP A 182 0.76 -3.70 -18.64
N GLN A 183 0.45 -2.89 -19.65
CA GLN A 183 -0.84 -2.90 -20.34
C GLN A 183 -0.87 -3.89 -21.51
N GLN A 184 0.28 -4.44 -21.89
CA GLN A 184 0.39 -5.46 -22.93
C GLN A 184 0.05 -6.86 -22.39
N THR A 185 -0.27 -7.78 -23.29
CA THR A 185 -0.61 -9.18 -23.00
C THR A 185 0.53 -10.15 -23.29
N THR A 186 1.72 -9.61 -23.59
CA THR A 186 2.88 -10.34 -24.15
C THR A 186 3.31 -11.54 -23.31
N TRP A 187 3.24 -11.48 -21.98
CA TRP A 187 3.66 -12.60 -21.14
C TRP A 187 2.67 -13.76 -21.21
N THR A 188 1.37 -13.47 -21.09
CA THR A 188 0.33 -14.51 -21.13
C THR A 188 0.21 -15.09 -22.53
N ASP A 189 0.17 -14.24 -23.56
CA ASP A 189 0.02 -14.70 -24.95
C ASP A 189 1.23 -15.52 -25.40
N GLY A 190 2.45 -15.12 -24.99
CA GLY A 190 3.65 -15.92 -25.23
C GLY A 190 3.59 -17.30 -24.56
N ALA A 191 3.06 -17.38 -23.33
CA ALA A 191 2.87 -18.66 -22.65
C ALA A 191 1.78 -19.52 -23.30
N ILE A 192 0.67 -18.91 -23.75
CA ILE A 192 -0.40 -19.61 -24.49
C ILE A 192 0.15 -20.18 -25.80
N ALA A 193 0.89 -19.39 -26.58
CA ALA A 193 1.50 -19.83 -27.82
C ALA A 193 2.45 -21.02 -27.59
N PHE A 194 3.34 -20.91 -26.59
CA PHE A 194 4.25 -21.99 -26.22
C PHE A 194 3.50 -23.28 -25.83
N LEU A 195 2.43 -23.19 -25.04
CA LEU A 195 1.63 -24.35 -24.65
C LEU A 195 0.85 -24.93 -25.83
N GLY A 196 0.33 -24.08 -26.71
CA GLY A 196 -0.37 -24.47 -27.93
C GLY A 196 0.53 -25.25 -28.89
N ASP A 197 1.78 -24.80 -29.09
CA ASP A 197 2.79 -25.49 -29.88
C ASP A 197 3.14 -26.88 -29.29
N ASN A 198 2.99 -27.04 -27.97
CA ASN A 198 3.16 -28.31 -27.26
C ASN A 198 1.85 -29.13 -27.14
N GLY A 199 0.80 -28.75 -27.87
CA GLY A 199 -0.46 -29.50 -27.96
C GLY A 199 -1.47 -29.23 -26.83
N ILE A 200 -1.24 -28.23 -25.98
CA ILE A 200 -2.14 -27.85 -24.89
C ILE A 200 -2.93 -26.60 -25.28
N MET A 201 -4.17 -26.76 -25.74
CA MET A 201 -5.04 -25.65 -26.16
C MET A 201 -5.98 -25.11 -25.07
N ALA A 202 -5.64 -25.32 -23.79
CA ALA A 202 -6.55 -25.06 -22.66
C ALA A 202 -6.81 -23.57 -22.34
N PHE A 203 -6.23 -22.63 -23.10
CA PHE A 203 -6.14 -21.23 -22.70
C PHE A 203 -6.37 -20.21 -23.83
N SER A 204 -6.80 -20.64 -25.02
CA SER A 204 -7.03 -19.75 -26.17
C SER A 204 -8.04 -18.63 -25.90
N ALA A 205 -9.00 -18.87 -25.00
CA ALA A 205 -9.95 -17.84 -24.59
C ALA A 205 -9.28 -16.65 -23.88
N MET A 206 -8.11 -16.83 -23.27
CA MET A 206 -7.35 -15.79 -22.55
C MET A 206 -6.46 -14.94 -23.46
N GLU A 207 -6.23 -15.37 -24.70
CA GLU A 207 -5.35 -14.69 -25.65
C GLU A 207 -5.82 -13.26 -25.92
N GLY A 208 -4.91 -12.30 -25.78
CA GLY A 208 -5.19 -10.88 -25.97
C GLY A 208 -6.08 -10.24 -24.89
N ARG A 209 -6.36 -10.94 -23.79
CA ARG A 209 -7.27 -10.47 -22.71
C ARG A 209 -6.68 -10.49 -21.30
N VAL A 210 -5.45 -11.00 -21.11
CA VAL A 210 -4.77 -11.02 -19.81
C VAL A 210 -3.49 -10.20 -19.89
N ARG A 211 -3.50 -9.04 -19.25
CA ARG A 211 -2.37 -8.11 -19.22
C ARG A 211 -1.25 -8.61 -18.31
N ASN A 212 -0.05 -8.13 -18.56
CA ASN A 212 1.09 -8.32 -17.66
C ASN A 212 0.79 -7.73 -16.27
N LEU A 213 0.05 -6.61 -16.19
CA LEU A 213 -0.48 -6.05 -14.93
C LEU A 213 -1.41 -7.03 -14.20
N ASP A 214 -2.27 -7.73 -14.93
CA ASP A 214 -3.25 -8.64 -14.33
C ASP A 214 -2.54 -9.80 -13.61
N ILE A 215 -1.42 -10.28 -14.16
CA ILE A 215 -0.55 -11.28 -13.50
C ILE A 215 0.02 -10.74 -12.18
N VAL A 216 0.48 -9.49 -12.16
CA VAL A 216 1.02 -8.86 -10.94
C VAL A 216 -0.06 -8.75 -9.87
N VAL A 217 -1.25 -8.25 -10.22
CA VAL A 217 -2.37 -8.13 -9.28
C VAL A 217 -2.77 -9.50 -8.74
N LEU A 218 -2.93 -10.52 -9.61
CA LEU A 218 -3.26 -11.87 -9.19
C LEU A 218 -2.19 -12.46 -8.26
N SER A 219 -0.91 -12.27 -8.57
CA SER A 219 0.19 -12.73 -7.71
C SER A 219 0.14 -12.07 -6.33
N SER A 220 -0.19 -10.77 -6.26
CA SER A 220 -0.35 -10.04 -5.00
C SER A 220 -1.53 -10.56 -4.16
N ILE A 221 -2.65 -10.90 -4.81
CA ILE A 221 -3.84 -11.44 -4.14
C ILE A 221 -3.55 -12.84 -3.61
N ILE A 222 -2.87 -13.69 -4.41
CA ILE A 222 -2.46 -15.03 -3.99
C ILE A 222 -1.51 -14.95 -2.78
N ALA A 223 -0.51 -14.07 -2.83
CA ALA A 223 0.40 -13.84 -1.72
C ALA A 223 -0.34 -13.39 -0.45
N LEU A 224 -1.29 -12.46 -0.57
CA LEU A 224 -2.14 -12.04 0.54
C LEU A 224 -2.96 -13.20 1.12
N ILE A 225 -3.58 -14.02 0.27
CA ILE A 225 -4.37 -15.18 0.71
C ILE A 225 -3.47 -16.16 1.48
N GLN A 226 -2.26 -16.43 0.97
CA GLN A 226 -1.30 -17.30 1.66
C GLN A 226 -0.93 -16.75 3.04
N GLU A 227 -0.67 -15.45 3.15
CA GLU A 227 -0.35 -14.77 4.41
C GLU A 227 -1.50 -14.90 5.42
N LEU A 228 -2.74 -14.64 4.98
CA LEU A 228 -3.94 -14.76 5.80
C LEU A 228 -4.19 -16.19 6.27
N LEU A 229 -4.10 -17.17 5.37
CA LEU A 229 -4.31 -18.59 5.68
C LEU A 229 -3.21 -19.15 6.59
N GLY A 230 -2.00 -18.61 6.53
CA GLY A 230 -0.92 -18.96 7.44
C GLY A 230 -1.14 -18.42 8.86
N LYS A 231 -1.38 -17.11 8.98
CA LYS A 231 -1.33 -16.42 10.28
C LYS A 231 -2.66 -16.41 11.03
N VAL A 232 -3.79 -16.21 10.35
CA VAL A 232 -5.10 -16.07 11.03
C VAL A 232 -5.48 -17.35 11.79
N PRO A 233 -5.44 -18.56 11.19
CA PRO A 233 -5.75 -19.78 11.92
C PRO A 233 -4.77 -20.06 13.08
N PHE A 234 -3.48 -19.73 12.89
CA PHE A 234 -2.46 -19.89 13.91
C PHE A 234 -2.76 -19.03 15.15
N VAL A 235 -3.06 -17.74 14.96
CA VAL A 235 -3.38 -16.82 16.05
C VAL A 235 -4.69 -17.23 16.74
N ILE A 236 -5.75 -17.57 15.99
CA ILE A 236 -7.03 -17.99 16.58
C ILE A 236 -6.86 -19.26 17.44
N ARG A 237 -6.08 -20.24 16.97
CA ARG A 237 -5.84 -21.49 17.72
C ARG A 237 -5.02 -21.25 18.98
N SER A 238 -4.08 -20.32 18.94
CA SER A 238 -3.15 -20.06 20.05
C SER A 238 -3.69 -19.08 21.09
N TYR A 239 -4.46 -18.07 20.67
CA TYR A 239 -4.90 -16.95 21.51
C TYR A 239 -6.43 -16.81 21.63
N GLY A 240 -7.18 -17.68 20.95
CA GLY A 240 -8.65 -17.74 21.01
C GLY A 240 -9.35 -16.84 20.00
N LYS A 241 -10.66 -17.06 19.86
CA LYS A 241 -11.51 -16.36 18.86
C LYS A 241 -11.65 -14.86 19.10
N GLU A 242 -11.47 -14.41 20.34
CA GLU A 242 -11.52 -13.00 20.70
C GLU A 242 -10.45 -12.16 20.00
N ALA A 243 -9.33 -12.78 19.57
CA ALA A 243 -8.30 -12.14 18.76
C ALA A 243 -8.89 -11.53 17.47
N MET A 244 -9.92 -12.14 16.89
CA MET A 244 -10.57 -11.61 15.67
C MET A 244 -11.16 -10.22 15.84
N ARG A 245 -11.52 -9.81 17.07
CA ARG A 245 -12.02 -8.45 17.33
C ARG A 245 -10.98 -7.39 16.99
N THR A 246 -9.71 -7.71 17.14
CA THR A 246 -8.61 -6.78 16.83
C THR A 246 -8.33 -6.63 15.33
N LEU A 247 -8.90 -7.49 14.48
CA LEU A 247 -8.89 -7.34 13.02
C LEU A 247 -10.05 -6.49 12.48
N ILE A 248 -11.08 -6.22 13.30
CA ILE A 248 -12.29 -5.49 12.87
C ILE A 248 -11.95 -4.13 12.24
N PRO A 249 -11.09 -3.27 12.82
CA PRO A 249 -10.69 -2.01 12.18
C PRO A 249 -10.18 -2.21 10.77
N HIS A 250 -9.24 -3.13 10.57
CA HIS A 250 -8.62 -3.32 9.26
C HIS A 250 -9.60 -3.89 8.23
N ILE A 251 -10.51 -4.78 8.65
CA ILE A 251 -11.59 -5.29 7.80
C ILE A 251 -12.55 -4.15 7.39
N VAL A 252 -12.97 -3.32 8.34
CA VAL A 252 -13.85 -2.17 8.07
C VAL A 252 -13.16 -1.15 7.15
N PHE A 253 -11.86 -0.94 7.32
CA PHE A 253 -11.03 -0.10 6.46
C PHE A 253 -11.03 -0.61 5.00
N ILE A 254 -10.78 -1.91 4.80
CA ILE A 254 -10.80 -2.53 3.47
C ILE A 254 -12.19 -2.43 2.85
N ILE A 255 -13.23 -2.83 3.57
CA ILE A 255 -14.61 -2.85 3.05
C ILE A 255 -15.07 -1.44 2.68
N SER A 256 -14.87 -0.46 3.57
CA SER A 256 -15.27 0.93 3.28
C SER A 256 -14.52 1.51 2.10
N THR A 257 -13.23 1.20 1.94
CA THR A 257 -12.44 1.61 0.77
C THR A 257 -13.01 0.99 -0.51
N ILE A 258 -13.25 -0.32 -0.54
CA ILE A 258 -13.83 -1.02 -1.69
C ILE A 258 -15.20 -0.46 -2.05
N VAL A 259 -16.07 -0.20 -1.07
CA VAL A 259 -17.40 0.40 -1.29
C VAL A 259 -17.30 1.77 -1.94
N ILE A 260 -16.39 2.63 -1.48
CA ILE A 260 -16.18 3.96 -2.07
C ILE A 260 -15.75 3.83 -3.54
N ILE A 261 -14.74 2.99 -3.83
CA ILE A 261 -14.20 2.84 -5.19
C ILE A 261 -15.19 2.17 -6.15
N THR A 262 -15.96 1.20 -5.67
CA THR A 262 -16.99 0.54 -6.49
C THR A 262 -18.18 1.46 -6.78
N THR A 263 -18.50 2.38 -5.87
CA THR A 263 -19.59 3.36 -6.08
C THR A 263 -19.14 4.53 -6.95
N ASP A 264 -17.87 4.93 -6.86
CA ASP A 264 -17.27 5.97 -7.68
C ASP A 264 -15.85 5.58 -8.13
N SER A 265 -15.77 4.89 -9.27
CA SER A 265 -14.51 4.42 -9.84
C SER A 265 -13.62 5.56 -10.33
N THR A 266 -14.18 6.73 -10.58
CA THR A 266 -13.44 7.88 -11.16
C THR A 266 -12.64 8.66 -10.12
N ILE A 267 -12.80 8.36 -8.83
CA ILE A 267 -12.14 9.07 -7.73
C ILE A 267 -10.61 9.04 -7.81
N PHE A 268 -10.02 7.94 -8.28
CA PHE A 268 -8.57 7.85 -8.49
C PHE A 268 -8.08 8.70 -9.67
N LEU A 269 -8.96 9.13 -10.58
CA LEU A 269 -8.61 10.09 -11.64
C LEU A 269 -8.73 11.53 -11.17
N ARG A 270 -9.76 11.82 -10.35
CA ARG A 270 -10.00 13.18 -9.86
C ARG A 270 -9.01 13.59 -8.77
N ILE A 271 -8.79 12.72 -7.78
CA ILE A 271 -7.94 12.98 -6.62
C ILE A 271 -6.99 11.82 -6.26
N PRO A 272 -6.17 11.33 -7.23
CA PRO A 272 -5.32 10.14 -7.07
C PRO A 272 -4.44 10.18 -5.81
N ARG A 273 -3.75 11.30 -5.61
CA ARG A 273 -2.80 11.49 -4.51
C ARG A 273 -3.51 11.54 -3.17
N THR A 274 -4.63 12.26 -3.09
CA THR A 274 -5.44 12.36 -1.87
C THR A 274 -5.90 10.97 -1.42
N MET A 275 -6.37 10.14 -2.34
CA MET A 275 -6.78 8.76 -2.03
C MET A 275 -5.61 7.90 -1.56
N CYS A 276 -4.45 7.96 -2.24
CA CYS A 276 -3.26 7.24 -1.78
C CYS A 276 -2.83 7.65 -0.37
N HIS A 277 -2.81 8.96 -0.09
CA HIS A 277 -2.46 9.51 1.23
C HIS A 277 -3.51 9.19 2.30
N LEU A 278 -4.79 9.13 1.93
CA LEU A 278 -5.86 8.79 2.85
C LEU A 278 -5.79 7.32 3.28
N ILE A 279 -5.82 6.42 2.29
CA ILE A 279 -5.79 4.96 2.48
C ILE A 279 -4.57 4.61 3.34
N SER A 280 -3.41 5.13 2.96
CA SER A 280 -2.19 4.85 3.70
C SER A 280 -2.13 5.54 5.07
N GLY A 281 -2.65 6.76 5.22
CA GLY A 281 -2.68 7.44 6.51
C GLY A 281 -3.53 6.67 7.53
N LEU A 282 -4.68 6.13 7.11
CA LEU A 282 -5.52 5.27 7.95
C LEU A 282 -4.85 3.94 8.29
N PHE A 283 -4.08 3.40 7.36
CA PHE A 283 -3.25 2.22 7.61
C PHE A 283 -2.12 2.53 8.62
N VAL A 284 -1.38 3.63 8.46
CA VAL A 284 -0.34 4.10 9.39
C VAL A 284 -0.91 4.29 10.79
N GLU A 285 -2.10 4.87 10.89
CA GLU A 285 -2.82 5.05 12.16
C GLU A 285 -3.01 3.71 12.90
N GLN A 286 -3.50 2.70 12.18
CA GLN A 286 -3.80 1.38 12.72
C GLN A 286 -2.52 0.62 13.10
N THR A 287 -1.52 0.60 12.23
CA THR A 287 -0.25 -0.09 12.49
C THR A 287 0.50 0.53 13.66
N THR A 288 0.64 1.86 13.68
CA THR A 288 1.36 2.53 14.77
C THR A 288 0.61 2.39 16.09
N GLN A 289 -0.72 2.33 16.06
CA GLN A 289 -1.49 2.05 17.28
C GLN A 289 -1.30 0.61 17.76
N ILE A 290 -1.48 -0.40 16.91
CA ILE A 290 -1.38 -1.79 17.38
C ILE A 290 0.00 -2.09 17.95
N MET A 291 1.04 -1.46 17.39
CA MET A 291 2.39 -1.52 17.93
C MET A 291 2.55 -0.76 19.23
N LEU A 292 1.92 0.41 19.38
CA LEU A 292 1.89 1.10 20.66
C LEU A 292 1.24 0.22 21.74
N ASP A 293 0.04 -0.29 21.47
CA ASP A 293 -0.73 -1.11 22.41
C ASP A 293 0.06 -2.38 22.77
N HIS A 294 0.77 -2.99 21.81
CA HIS A 294 1.70 -4.09 22.08
C HIS A 294 2.79 -3.70 23.09
N MET A 295 3.46 -2.57 22.87
CA MET A 295 4.59 -2.13 23.71
C MET A 295 4.19 -1.72 25.12
N VAL A 296 2.99 -1.16 25.29
CA VAL A 296 2.46 -0.77 26.60
C VAL A 296 1.62 -1.88 27.24
N GLU A 297 1.55 -3.05 26.62
CA GLU A 297 0.77 -4.21 27.06
C GLU A 297 -0.75 -3.90 27.23
N GLU A 298 -1.26 -2.97 26.43
CA GLU A 298 -2.69 -2.60 26.41
C GLU A 298 -3.48 -3.41 25.38
N LYS A 299 -4.79 -3.49 25.60
CA LYS A 299 -5.70 -4.18 24.67
C LYS A 299 -6.03 -3.29 23.48
N PHE A 300 -5.77 -3.79 22.27
CA PHE A 300 -6.10 -3.08 21.04
C PHE A 300 -7.62 -2.84 20.89
N SER A 301 -8.01 -1.57 20.75
CA SER A 301 -9.41 -1.17 20.60
C SER A 301 -9.91 -1.37 19.16
N ALA A 302 -11.06 -2.05 19.03
CA ALA A 302 -11.71 -2.31 17.74
C ALA A 302 -12.42 -1.09 17.13
N ILE A 303 -12.61 0.00 17.88
CA ILE A 303 -13.23 1.23 17.35
C ILE A 303 -12.14 2.28 17.14
N ARG A 304 -11.91 2.65 15.88
CA ARG A 304 -10.98 3.72 15.50
C ARG A 304 -11.79 4.94 15.05
N TRP A 305 -11.84 5.97 15.89
CA TRP A 305 -12.62 7.18 15.60
C TRP A 305 -12.16 7.86 14.30
N VAL A 306 -10.87 7.76 13.99
CA VAL A 306 -10.24 8.33 12.80
C VAL A 306 -10.84 7.77 11.52
N MET A 307 -11.39 6.55 11.56
CA MET A 307 -12.02 5.88 10.41
C MET A 307 -13.51 6.18 10.25
N LEU A 308 -14.17 6.72 11.27
CA LEU A 308 -15.62 6.98 11.24
C LEU A 308 -16.05 7.85 10.05
N PRO A 309 -15.31 8.91 9.63
CA PRO A 309 -15.66 9.68 8.45
C PRO A 309 -15.69 8.85 7.17
N GLN A 310 -14.69 7.96 6.97
CA GLN A 310 -14.65 7.05 5.81
C GLN A 310 -15.83 6.07 5.83
N VAL A 311 -16.11 5.47 6.99
CA VAL A 311 -17.19 4.48 7.12
C VAL A 311 -18.56 5.12 6.90
N ALA A 312 -18.77 6.32 7.46
CA ALA A 312 -20.02 7.06 7.29
C ALA A 312 -20.26 7.44 5.82
N LEU A 313 -19.22 7.90 5.12
CA LEU A 313 -19.32 8.23 3.70
C LEU A 313 -19.57 6.98 2.84
N ALA A 314 -18.82 5.89 3.08
CA ALA A 314 -19.04 4.63 2.39
C ALA A 314 -20.48 4.11 2.56
N ALA A 315 -21.03 4.19 3.78
CA ALA A 315 -22.41 3.82 4.05
C ALA A 315 -23.43 4.73 3.33
N ALA A 316 -23.20 6.04 3.30
CA ALA A 316 -24.05 6.98 2.58
C ALA A 316 -24.04 6.73 1.06
N MET A 317 -22.86 6.53 0.48
CA MET A 317 -22.69 6.19 -0.93
C MET A 317 -23.39 4.87 -1.28
N ALA A 318 -23.20 3.83 -0.47
CA ALA A 318 -23.86 2.53 -0.64
C ALA A 318 -25.39 2.61 -0.51
N ALA A 319 -25.90 3.54 0.29
CA ALA A 319 -27.33 3.82 0.41
C ALA A 319 -27.91 4.64 -0.76
N GLY A 320 -27.10 5.00 -1.77
CA GLY A 320 -27.51 5.77 -2.93
C GLY A 320 -27.68 7.26 -2.64
N VAL A 321 -27.08 7.78 -1.57
CA VAL A 321 -27.08 9.23 -1.30
C VAL A 321 -26.25 9.92 -2.37
N ALA A 322 -26.92 10.64 -3.26
CA ALA A 322 -26.26 11.39 -4.32
C ALA A 322 -25.57 12.64 -3.74
N VAL A 323 -24.24 12.57 -3.65
CA VAL A 323 -23.39 13.72 -3.31
C VAL A 323 -22.61 14.11 -4.57
N PRO A 324 -22.65 15.38 -5.01
CA PRO A 324 -21.85 15.80 -6.16
C PRO A 324 -20.35 15.57 -5.94
N ASN A 325 -19.66 15.11 -6.99
CA ASN A 325 -18.25 14.72 -6.93
C ASN A 325 -17.34 15.79 -6.32
N GLU A 326 -17.58 17.07 -6.62
CA GLU A 326 -16.79 18.18 -6.06
C GLU A 326 -16.80 18.21 -4.52
N TYR A 327 -17.97 17.96 -3.90
CA TYR A 327 -18.07 17.93 -2.44
C TYR A 327 -17.39 16.68 -1.85
N VAL A 328 -17.48 15.55 -2.54
CA VAL A 328 -16.77 14.31 -2.16
C VAL A 328 -15.27 14.53 -2.20
N ASP A 329 -14.77 15.16 -3.26
CA ASP A 329 -13.34 15.43 -3.45
C ASP A 329 -12.81 16.40 -2.38
N VAL A 330 -13.54 17.49 -2.12
CA VAL A 330 -13.20 18.46 -1.04
C VAL A 330 -13.23 17.79 0.33
N PHE A 331 -14.23 16.95 0.60
CA PHE A 331 -14.30 16.19 1.84
C PHE A 331 -13.05 15.31 2.03
N PHE A 332 -12.67 14.54 1.02
CA PHE A 332 -11.48 13.69 1.11
C PHE A 332 -10.20 14.50 1.27
N MET A 333 -10.04 15.62 0.57
CA MET A 333 -8.88 16.51 0.75
C MET A 333 -8.78 17.05 2.18
N ALA A 334 -9.89 17.55 2.73
CA ALA A 334 -9.94 18.06 4.10
C ALA A 334 -9.68 16.94 5.12
N TYR A 335 -10.29 15.78 4.94
CA TYR A 335 -10.13 14.62 5.80
C TYR A 335 -8.69 14.13 5.81
N THR A 336 -8.06 13.97 4.63
CA THR A 336 -6.65 13.59 4.51
C THR A 336 -5.72 14.61 5.18
N ALA A 337 -5.97 15.92 5.00
CA ALA A 337 -5.16 16.95 5.65
C ALA A 337 -5.26 16.88 7.17
N VAL A 338 -6.48 16.78 7.71
CA VAL A 338 -6.72 16.63 9.16
C VAL A 338 -6.08 15.36 9.71
N LEU A 339 -6.22 14.24 8.99
CA LEU A 339 -5.60 12.96 9.34
C LEU A 339 -4.08 13.09 9.49
N TRP A 340 -3.40 13.70 8.52
CA TRP A 340 -1.94 13.83 8.57
C TRP A 340 -1.45 14.79 9.65
N VAL A 341 -2.19 15.88 9.91
CA VAL A 341 -1.91 16.75 11.06
C VAL A 341 -2.08 15.98 12.37
N TYR A 342 -3.17 15.23 12.50
CA TYR A 342 -3.41 14.37 13.67
C TYR A 342 -2.30 13.34 13.86
N LEU A 343 -1.91 12.60 12.81
CA LEU A 343 -0.85 11.60 12.87
C LEU A 343 0.49 12.22 13.28
N ALA A 344 0.85 13.38 12.73
CA ALA A 344 2.08 14.08 13.10
C ALA A 344 2.09 14.47 14.58
N LEU A 345 0.96 14.99 15.09
CA LEU A 345 0.82 15.33 16.51
C LEU A 345 0.85 14.09 17.40
N LYS A 346 0.12 13.03 17.03
CA LYS A 346 0.07 11.75 17.73
C LYS A 346 1.47 11.14 17.86
N LEU A 347 2.18 11.00 16.73
CA LEU A 347 3.53 10.42 16.71
C LEU A 347 4.51 11.25 17.52
N LYS A 348 4.47 12.59 17.38
CA LYS A 348 5.31 13.49 18.18
C LYS A 348 5.07 13.30 19.68
N THR A 349 3.81 13.25 20.12
CA THR A 349 3.47 13.06 21.53
C THR A 349 3.96 11.71 22.04
N HIS A 350 3.63 10.62 21.35
CA HIS A 350 4.04 9.28 21.77
C HIS A 350 5.56 9.11 21.82
N VAL A 351 6.28 9.60 20.81
CA VAL A 351 7.76 9.56 20.80
C VAL A 351 8.33 10.33 22.00
N ASN A 352 7.80 11.53 22.29
CA ASN A 352 8.27 12.32 23.43
C ASN A 352 7.96 11.65 24.77
N GLU A 353 6.77 11.08 24.94
CA GLU A 353 6.37 10.36 26.16
C GLU A 353 7.24 9.12 26.39
N ILE A 354 7.47 8.32 25.34
CA ILE A 354 8.36 7.16 25.41
C ILE A 354 9.78 7.61 25.76
N CYS A 355 10.30 8.67 25.14
CA CYS A 355 11.61 9.23 25.47
C CYS A 355 11.68 9.74 26.91
N ASP A 356 10.62 10.37 27.43
CA ASP A 356 10.52 10.87 28.81
C ASP A 356 10.56 9.70 29.81
N VAL A 357 9.79 8.62 29.55
CA VAL A 357 9.73 7.43 30.40
C VAL A 357 11.05 6.66 30.39
N LEU A 358 11.65 6.47 29.22
CA LEU A 358 12.92 5.76 29.07
C LEU A 358 14.13 6.60 29.51
N GLY A 359 13.98 7.91 29.69
CA GLY A 359 15.07 8.81 30.05
C GLY A 359 16.14 8.94 28.94
N ILE A 360 15.73 8.78 27.68
CA ILE A 360 16.59 8.87 26.49
C ILE A 360 16.17 10.04 25.61
N TRP A 361 17.07 10.46 24.74
CA TRP A 361 16.76 11.38 23.66
C TRP A 361 16.34 10.58 22.41
N CYS A 362 15.40 11.12 21.64
CA CYS A 362 15.07 10.50 20.36
C CYS A 362 16.31 10.53 19.45
N PHE A 363 16.66 9.38 18.86
CA PHE A 363 17.86 9.18 18.04
C PHE A 363 19.21 9.37 18.73
N ASP A 364 19.26 9.36 20.07
CA ASP A 364 20.51 9.37 20.82
C ASP A 364 20.46 8.37 21.99
N ILE A 365 21.37 7.39 21.93
CA ILE A 365 21.46 6.25 22.86
C ILE A 365 22.55 6.52 23.92
N VAL A 366 23.38 7.54 23.75
CA VAL A 366 24.59 7.76 24.54
C VAL A 366 24.39 8.83 25.61
N SER A 367 23.61 9.87 25.31
CA SER A 367 23.44 10.99 26.24
C SER A 367 22.31 10.74 27.24
N PRO A 368 22.57 10.69 28.56
CA PRO A 368 21.52 10.58 29.55
C PRO A 368 20.64 11.83 29.54
N ARG A 369 19.33 11.66 29.46
CA ARG A 369 18.39 12.79 29.53
C ARG A 369 18.28 13.27 30.98
N PRO A 370 18.46 14.57 31.27
CA PRO A 370 18.29 15.08 32.62
C PRO A 370 16.86 14.76 33.09
N LYS A 371 16.72 14.05 34.21
CA LYS A 371 15.40 13.83 34.81
C LYS A 371 14.78 15.21 35.07
N SER A 372 13.70 15.55 34.37
CA SER A 372 12.95 16.75 34.74
C SER A 372 12.46 16.54 36.17
N LYS A 373 12.77 17.45 37.09
CA LYS A 373 12.12 17.52 38.40
C LYS A 373 10.63 17.78 38.13
N ARG A 374 9.84 16.72 37.96
CA ARG A 374 8.39 16.80 38.11
C ARG A 374 8.13 16.35 39.53
N ASP A 375 7.84 17.34 40.37
CA ASP A 375 7.36 17.20 41.75
C ASP A 375 6.01 16.50 41.79
#